data_AF-A0A090QKE3-F1
#
_entry.id   AF-A0A090QKE3-F1
#
_cell.length_a   1.000
_cell.length_b   1.000
_cell.length_c   1.000
_cell.angle_alpha   90.00
_cell.angle_beta   90.00
_cell.angle_gamma   90.00
#
_symmetry.space_group_name_H-M   'P 1'
#
loop_
_entity.id
_entity.type
_entity.pdbx_description
1 polymer ?
#
loop_
_entity_poly.entity_id
_entity_poly.type
_entity_poly.pdbx_seq_one_letter_code
_entity_poly.pdbx_strand_id
1 'polypeptide(L)'
;MGGAEVYRNIPIKQAGLYKIRAIQRNELIYIGQTGRCLRERLRALRTGVYSESMPYNDPHTAAPNLWVWRHEANFEYEFSFLLSDLETPQRQGLEDYFLWKHRQTQQCSTLCNYGRFHRSWIKPSNKKQARAGRLLGEGECNPAGLSSSSPLKPYANSVDKDWMSLAWSSPALLDSSHIKHAPQHAAVYRLQDINSNDVIYIGETQNIAKRLQSHSRVNWGGKQVSFSFVDTLNLAESHLRHEIEVDLIGAYFEEQGRVPLFQYGDKKQ
;
A
#
# COMPACT_ATOMS: atom_id res chain seq x y z
N MET A 1 -14.35 18.98 0.66
CA MET A 1 -14.47 18.11 -0.54
C MET A 1 -15.69 18.47 -1.40
N GLY A 2 -16.03 19.75 -1.54
CA GLY A 2 -17.19 20.21 -2.34
C GLY A 2 -18.57 19.77 -1.82
N GLY A 3 -19.61 20.40 -2.35
CA GLY A 3 -21.00 19.98 -2.17
C GLY A 3 -21.37 18.79 -3.06
N ALA A 4 -22.64 18.38 -3.02
CA ALA A 4 -23.13 17.23 -3.77
C ALA A 4 -23.04 17.43 -5.30
N GLU A 5 -23.07 18.68 -5.76
CA GLU A 5 -22.96 19.07 -7.17
C GLU A 5 -21.62 18.65 -7.79
N VAL A 6 -20.51 18.73 -7.06
CA VAL A 6 -19.18 18.37 -7.56
C VAL A 6 -19.13 16.91 -8.02
N TYR A 7 -19.85 16.02 -7.33
CA TYR A 7 -19.86 14.59 -7.62
C TYR A 7 -20.74 14.22 -8.82
N ARG A 8 -21.67 15.09 -9.23
CA ARG A 8 -22.51 14.86 -10.41
C ARG A 8 -21.69 14.84 -11.70
N ASN A 9 -20.57 15.55 -11.71
CA ASN A 9 -19.68 15.67 -12.86
C ASN A 9 -18.73 14.47 -13.02
N ILE A 10 -18.62 13.59 -12.02
CA ILE A 10 -17.79 12.37 -12.09
C ILE A 10 -18.61 11.30 -12.81
N PRO A 11 -18.18 10.68 -13.92
CA PRO A 11 -18.96 9.63 -14.59
C PRO A 11 -19.40 8.48 -13.66
N ILE A 12 -20.60 7.92 -13.92
CA ILE A 12 -21.09 6.72 -13.22
C ILE A 12 -20.45 5.46 -13.80
N LYS A 13 -20.36 4.40 -12.98
CA LYS A 13 -19.87 3.06 -13.38
C LYS A 13 -18.49 3.06 -14.04
N GLN A 14 -17.66 4.06 -13.71
CA GLN A 14 -16.29 4.15 -14.20
C GLN A 14 -15.31 3.86 -13.07
N ALA A 15 -14.33 3.01 -13.37
CA ALA A 15 -13.21 2.73 -12.50
C ALA A 15 -12.16 3.85 -12.60
N GLY A 16 -11.21 3.85 -11.65
CA GLY A 16 -10.07 4.74 -11.71
C GLY A 16 -9.43 5.03 -10.36
N LEU A 17 -8.61 6.07 -10.35
CA LEU A 17 -7.82 6.50 -9.21
C LEU A 17 -8.24 7.90 -8.77
N TYR A 18 -7.97 8.22 -7.52
CA TYR A 18 -8.22 9.53 -6.94
C TYR A 18 -7.18 9.86 -5.89
N LYS A 19 -6.96 11.16 -5.71
CA LYS A 19 -6.10 11.69 -4.67
C LYS A 19 -6.83 12.73 -3.84
N ILE A 20 -6.49 12.82 -2.57
CA ILE A 20 -7.05 13.77 -1.61
C ILE A 20 -5.92 14.68 -1.12
N ARG A 21 -6.10 15.99 -1.23
CA ARG A 21 -5.14 17.00 -0.75
C ARG A 21 -5.74 17.80 0.40
N ALA A 22 -4.93 18.11 1.42
CA ALA A 22 -5.28 19.13 2.42
C ALA A 22 -5.00 20.51 1.83
N ILE A 23 -6.05 21.32 1.65
CA ILE A 23 -6.01 22.58 0.89
C ILE A 23 -5.00 23.54 1.53
N GLN A 24 -5.09 23.72 2.85
CA GLN A 24 -4.28 24.70 3.58
C GLN A 24 -2.78 24.37 3.61
N ARG A 25 -2.44 23.09 3.46
CA ARG A 25 -1.06 22.59 3.56
C ARG A 25 -0.42 22.31 2.21
N ASN A 26 -1.21 22.36 1.14
CA ASN A 26 -0.81 21.88 -0.17
C ASN A 26 -0.22 20.46 -0.15
N GLU A 27 -0.74 19.61 0.73
CA GLU A 27 -0.14 18.31 1.06
C GLU A 27 -1.05 17.17 0.58
N LEU A 28 -0.46 16.21 -0.13
CA LEU A 28 -1.15 14.99 -0.54
C LEU A 28 -1.36 14.08 0.66
N ILE A 29 -2.63 13.80 0.99
CA ILE A 29 -3.01 13.10 2.21
C ILE A 29 -3.33 11.62 1.95
N TYR A 30 -3.91 11.33 0.79
CA TYR A 30 -4.35 9.99 0.42
C TYR A 30 -4.37 9.80 -1.09
N ILE A 31 -3.96 8.62 -1.55
CA ILE A 31 -4.24 8.11 -2.90
C ILE A 31 -5.07 6.84 -2.74
N GLY A 32 -6.06 6.65 -3.61
CA GLY A 32 -6.85 5.43 -3.66
C GLY A 32 -7.32 5.09 -5.06
N GLN A 33 -7.79 3.86 -5.23
CA GLN A 33 -8.42 3.40 -6.48
C GLN A 33 -9.75 2.70 -6.24
N THR A 34 -10.53 2.55 -7.31
CA THR A 34 -11.67 1.64 -7.34
C THR A 34 -11.85 1.03 -8.73
N GLY A 35 -12.16 -0.27 -8.77
CA GLY A 35 -12.58 -0.98 -9.99
C GLY A 35 -14.08 -0.94 -10.28
N ARG A 36 -14.90 -0.30 -9.42
CA ARG A 36 -16.36 -0.32 -9.55
C ARG A 36 -16.92 1.00 -10.06
N CYS A 37 -16.84 2.04 -9.23
CA CYS A 37 -17.45 3.34 -9.52
C CYS A 37 -16.76 4.43 -8.69
N LEU A 38 -15.96 5.28 -9.34
CA LEU A 38 -15.27 6.41 -8.73
C LEU A 38 -16.22 7.35 -8.00
N ARG A 39 -17.35 7.67 -8.62
CA ARG A 39 -18.38 8.54 -8.02
C ARG A 39 -18.87 7.97 -6.69
N GLU A 40 -19.23 6.69 -6.65
CA GLU A 40 -19.70 6.04 -5.42
C GLU A 40 -18.61 5.97 -4.36
N ARG A 41 -17.39 5.62 -4.75
CA ARG A 41 -16.24 5.53 -3.84
C ARG A 41 -15.95 6.88 -3.18
N LEU A 42 -15.90 7.96 -3.95
CA LEU A 42 -15.65 9.31 -3.46
C LEU A 42 -16.82 9.86 -2.64
N ARG A 43 -18.08 9.56 -3.00
CA ARG A 43 -19.25 9.90 -2.16
C ARG A 43 -19.21 9.19 -0.81
N ALA A 44 -18.90 7.89 -0.81
CA ALA A 44 -18.76 7.11 0.41
C ALA A 44 -17.64 7.65 1.31
N LEU A 45 -16.52 8.07 0.71
CA LEU A 45 -15.45 8.76 1.43
C LEU A 45 -15.96 10.05 2.08
N ARG A 46 -16.56 10.95 1.29
CA ARG A 46 -17.10 12.22 1.78
C ARG A 46 -18.08 12.01 2.95
N THR A 47 -19.02 11.08 2.80
CA THR A 47 -20.01 10.81 3.85
C THR A 47 -19.34 10.43 5.17
N GLY A 48 -18.30 9.60 5.15
CA GLY A 48 -17.57 9.25 6.36
C GLY A 48 -16.67 10.37 6.89
N VAL A 49 -16.05 11.18 6.03
CA VAL A 49 -15.18 12.27 6.49
C VAL A 49 -15.94 13.36 7.24
N TYR A 50 -17.18 13.64 6.81
CA TYR A 50 -18.02 14.69 7.37
C TYR A 50 -19.13 14.17 8.29
N SER A 51 -19.04 12.92 8.78
CA SER A 51 -19.95 12.44 9.80
C SER A 51 -19.69 13.12 11.15
N GLU A 52 -20.74 13.24 11.97
CA GLU A 52 -20.66 13.84 13.32
C GLU A 52 -19.71 13.07 14.24
N SER A 53 -19.72 11.73 14.14
CA SER A 53 -18.82 10.84 14.87
C SER A 53 -17.87 10.12 13.91
N MET A 54 -16.74 9.61 14.44
CA MET A 54 -15.77 8.88 13.62
C MET A 54 -16.42 7.67 12.94
N PRO A 55 -16.32 7.54 11.61
CA PRO A 55 -16.90 6.41 10.90
C PRO A 55 -16.08 5.13 11.11
N TYR A 56 -16.69 3.97 10.91
CA TYR A 56 -15.96 2.70 10.79
C TYR A 56 -15.07 2.66 9.53
N ASN A 57 -14.18 1.66 9.45
CA ASN A 57 -13.24 1.48 8.33
C ASN A 57 -13.92 1.06 7.00
N ASP A 58 -15.20 0.68 7.02
CA ASP A 58 -16.03 0.44 5.85
C ASP A 58 -17.21 1.43 5.80
N PRO A 59 -17.68 1.81 4.59
CA PRO A 59 -17.33 1.29 3.27
C PRO A 59 -15.99 1.82 2.70
N HIS A 60 -15.33 2.76 3.38
CA HIS A 60 -14.11 3.39 2.89
C HIS A 60 -13.01 3.47 3.96
N THR A 61 -11.89 2.81 3.72
CA THR A 61 -10.80 2.61 4.68
C THR A 61 -10.07 3.89 5.10
N ALA A 62 -10.01 4.88 4.21
CA ALA A 62 -9.44 6.19 4.52
C ALA A 62 -10.41 7.17 5.22
N ALA A 63 -11.72 6.91 5.26
CA ALA A 63 -12.68 7.83 5.85
C ALA A 63 -12.39 8.16 7.34
N PRO A 64 -12.14 7.17 8.23
CA PRO A 64 -11.79 7.50 9.61
C PRO A 64 -10.47 8.28 9.73
N ASN A 65 -9.51 8.07 8.83
CA ASN A 65 -8.24 8.78 8.87
C ASN A 65 -8.44 10.28 8.60
N LEU A 66 -9.12 10.58 7.49
CA LEU A 66 -9.41 11.95 7.07
C LEU A 66 -10.36 12.64 8.06
N TRP A 67 -11.30 11.91 8.66
CA TRP A 67 -12.13 12.41 9.75
C TRP A 67 -11.26 12.90 10.92
N VAL A 68 -10.29 12.11 11.37
CA VAL A 68 -9.43 12.50 12.51
C VAL A 68 -8.63 13.75 12.18
N TRP A 69 -7.94 13.80 11.04
CA TRP A 69 -7.15 14.97 10.67
C TRP A 69 -8.00 16.24 10.48
N ARG A 70 -9.28 16.09 10.09
CA ARG A 70 -10.22 17.21 10.07
C ARG A 70 -10.53 17.71 11.48
N HIS A 71 -10.75 16.83 12.45
CA HIS A 71 -11.12 17.23 13.82
C HIS A 71 -9.92 17.71 14.63
N GLU A 72 -8.76 17.08 14.48
CA GLU A 72 -7.55 17.41 15.24
C GLU A 72 -6.78 18.60 14.67
N ALA A 73 -6.78 18.75 13.34
CA ALA A 73 -5.93 19.74 12.66
C ALA A 73 -6.72 20.68 11.74
N ASN A 74 -8.06 20.65 11.77
CA ASN A 74 -8.94 21.50 10.96
C ASN A 74 -8.64 21.43 9.45
N PHE A 75 -8.24 20.26 8.96
CA PHE A 75 -7.96 20.07 7.53
C PHE A 75 -9.23 20.21 6.70
N GLU A 76 -9.14 21.02 5.64
CA GLU A 76 -10.11 21.01 4.55
C GLU A 76 -9.54 20.28 3.36
N TYR A 77 -10.40 19.50 2.71
CA TYR A 77 -9.96 18.60 1.66
C TYR A 77 -10.51 18.96 0.29
N GLU A 78 -9.69 18.76 -0.72
CA GLU A 78 -10.10 18.64 -2.11
C GLU A 78 -9.71 17.27 -2.65
N PHE A 79 -10.27 16.91 -3.81
CA PHE A 79 -9.88 15.70 -4.50
C PHE A 79 -9.73 15.96 -5.99
N SER A 80 -8.90 15.15 -6.64
CA SER A 80 -8.88 15.00 -8.09
C SER A 80 -8.90 13.52 -8.43
N PHE A 81 -9.31 13.17 -9.64
CA PHE A 81 -9.42 11.79 -10.07
C PHE A 81 -8.94 11.60 -11.51
N LEU A 82 -8.65 10.35 -11.84
CA LEU A 82 -8.30 9.86 -13.17
C LEU A 82 -9.19 8.66 -13.47
N LEU A 83 -9.92 8.70 -14.58
CA LEU A 83 -10.64 7.51 -15.06
C LEU A 83 -9.64 6.50 -15.61
N SER A 84 -9.89 5.21 -15.38
CA SER A 84 -9.01 4.16 -15.87
C SER A 84 -9.80 2.91 -16.19
N ASP A 85 -9.58 2.40 -17.39
CA ASP A 85 -10.03 1.11 -17.91
C ASP A 85 -9.06 -0.04 -17.60
N LEU A 86 -7.96 0.23 -16.88
CA LEU A 86 -7.00 -0.78 -16.48
C LEU A 86 -7.67 -1.90 -15.67
N GLU A 87 -7.18 -3.12 -15.85
CA GLU A 87 -7.55 -4.24 -15.00
C GLU A 87 -7.12 -3.99 -13.54
N THR A 88 -7.80 -4.66 -12.60
CA THR A 88 -7.60 -4.41 -11.16
C THR A 88 -6.14 -4.47 -10.70
N PRO A 89 -5.34 -5.50 -11.07
CA PRO A 89 -3.93 -5.53 -10.69
C PRO A 89 -3.11 -4.35 -11.21
N GLN A 90 -3.33 -3.94 -12.47
CA GLN A 90 -2.60 -2.82 -13.08
C GLN A 90 -3.01 -1.48 -12.45
N ARG A 91 -4.30 -1.31 -12.13
CA ARG A 91 -4.77 -0.12 -11.41
C ARG A 91 -4.20 -0.03 -9.99
N GLN A 92 -4.02 -1.15 -9.30
CA GLN A 92 -3.33 -1.17 -8.00
C GLN A 92 -1.84 -0.85 -8.14
N GLY A 93 -1.16 -1.41 -9.16
CA GLY A 93 0.22 -1.00 -9.47
C GLY A 93 0.39 0.48 -9.77
N LEU A 94 -0.58 1.08 -10.49
CA LEU A 94 -0.57 2.51 -10.75
C LEU A 94 -0.79 3.33 -9.47
N GLU A 95 -1.60 2.84 -8.52
CA GLU A 95 -1.71 3.43 -7.18
C GLU A 95 -0.36 3.39 -6.44
N ASP A 96 0.32 2.23 -6.45
CA ASP A 96 1.64 2.05 -5.83
C ASP A 96 2.71 2.94 -6.47
N TYR A 97 2.71 3.04 -7.79
CA TYR A 97 3.60 3.93 -8.54
C TYR A 97 3.44 5.39 -8.09
N PHE A 98 2.21 5.90 -7.99
CA PHE A 98 1.99 7.27 -7.54
C PHE A 98 2.37 7.49 -6.07
N LEU A 99 2.13 6.48 -5.22
CA LEU A 99 2.52 6.49 -3.82
C LEU A 99 4.04 6.52 -3.63
N TRP A 100 4.76 5.70 -4.39
CA TRP A 100 6.21 5.69 -4.44
C TRP A 100 6.78 7.02 -4.97
N LYS A 101 6.26 7.54 -6.09
CA LYS A 101 6.68 8.85 -6.63
C LYS A 101 6.46 10.00 -5.65
N HIS A 102 5.36 9.96 -4.91
CA HIS A 102 5.13 10.90 -3.83
C HIS A 102 6.24 10.81 -2.77
N ARG A 103 6.56 9.59 -2.29
CA ARG A 103 7.63 9.38 -1.32
C ARG A 103 8.99 9.84 -1.83
N GLN A 104 9.32 9.61 -3.10
CA GLN A 104 10.54 10.16 -3.73
C GLN A 104 10.58 11.69 -3.71
N THR A 105 9.45 12.34 -3.97
CA THR A 105 9.41 13.81 -4.08
C THR A 105 9.36 14.49 -2.72
N GLN A 106 8.57 13.95 -1.80
CA GLN A 106 8.28 14.58 -0.49
C GLN A 106 9.16 14.05 0.64
N GLN A 107 9.92 12.98 0.40
CA GLN A 107 10.75 12.32 1.39
C GLN A 107 9.97 11.77 2.61
N CYS A 108 8.66 11.56 2.44
CA CYS A 108 7.77 11.02 3.45
C CYS A 108 6.54 10.33 2.83
N SER A 109 5.86 9.50 3.61
CA SER A 109 4.55 8.93 3.24
C SER A 109 3.40 9.92 3.39
N THR A 110 2.39 9.75 2.54
CA THR A 110 1.05 10.33 2.76
C THR A 110 0.47 9.88 4.11
N LEU A 111 -0.30 10.74 4.78
CA LEU A 111 -0.80 10.49 6.14
C LEU A 111 -1.84 9.36 6.26
N CYS A 112 -2.54 9.01 5.18
CA CYS A 112 -3.71 8.11 5.23
C CYS A 112 -3.58 6.83 4.40
N ASN A 113 -2.40 6.54 3.85
CA ASN A 113 -2.09 5.26 3.20
C ASN A 113 -1.31 4.33 4.15
N TYR A 114 -0.97 3.14 3.69
CA TYR A 114 -0.13 2.15 4.36
C TYR A 114 -0.58 1.64 5.73
N GLY A 115 -1.85 1.84 6.08
CA GLY A 115 -2.33 1.52 7.42
C GLY A 115 -1.86 2.51 8.49
N ARG A 116 -1.27 3.65 8.09
CA ARG A 116 -1.01 4.78 8.97
C ARG A 116 -2.30 5.28 9.61
N PHE A 117 -2.17 5.93 10.76
CA PHE A 117 -3.28 6.55 11.46
C PHE A 117 -2.76 7.66 12.41
N HIS A 118 -3.61 8.57 12.85
CA HIS A 118 -3.18 9.67 13.72
C HIS A 118 -2.55 9.15 15.04
N ARG A 119 -1.46 9.79 15.48
CA ARG A 119 -0.65 9.38 16.63
C ARG A 119 -1.43 9.29 17.95
N SER A 120 -2.48 10.09 18.12
CA SER A 120 -3.29 10.16 19.34
C SER A 120 -4.56 9.32 19.30
N TRP A 121 -4.79 8.54 18.23
CA TRP A 121 -6.05 7.83 18.04
C TRP A 121 -5.84 6.35 17.70
N ILE A 122 -6.81 5.52 18.08
CA ILE A 122 -6.94 4.14 17.60
C ILE A 122 -7.89 4.10 16.42
N LYS A 123 -7.45 3.44 15.34
CA LYS A 123 -8.26 3.24 14.14
C LYS A 123 -9.45 2.32 14.42
N PRO A 124 -10.67 2.67 13.99
CA PRO A 124 -11.83 1.79 14.09
C PRO A 124 -11.63 0.54 13.22
N SER A 125 -12.29 -0.55 13.59
CA SER A 125 -12.40 -1.72 12.73
C SER A 125 -13.52 -1.53 11.69
N ASN A 126 -13.86 -2.59 10.96
CA ASN A 126 -15.06 -2.60 10.15
C ASN A 126 -16.33 -2.75 11.03
N LYS A 127 -17.50 -2.37 10.51
CA LYS A 127 -18.81 -2.44 11.18
C LYS A 127 -19.10 -3.83 11.72
N LYS A 128 -18.71 -4.88 10.98
CA LYS A 128 -18.89 -6.28 11.40
C LYS A 128 -18.12 -6.61 12.69
N GLN A 129 -16.93 -6.05 12.87
CA GLN A 129 -16.10 -6.22 14.07
C GLN A 129 -16.42 -5.19 15.17
N ALA A 130 -17.22 -4.16 14.86
CA ALA A 130 -17.81 -3.21 15.80
C ALA A 130 -16.86 -2.51 16.80
N ARG A 131 -15.55 -2.43 16.53
CA ARG A 131 -14.58 -1.73 17.38
C ARG A 131 -14.52 -0.27 16.93
N ALA A 132 -15.14 0.60 17.72
CA ALA A 132 -15.09 2.05 17.49
C ALA A 132 -13.65 2.58 17.62
N GLY A 133 -13.35 3.66 16.89
CA GLY A 133 -12.13 4.42 17.09
C GLY A 133 -12.25 5.26 18.36
N ARG A 134 -11.13 5.52 19.01
CA ARG A 134 -11.10 6.32 20.24
C ARG A 134 -9.80 7.10 20.36
N LEU A 135 -9.84 8.17 21.14
CA LEU A 135 -8.64 8.85 21.59
C LEU A 135 -7.83 7.90 22.49
N LEU A 136 -6.52 7.97 22.35
CA LEU A 136 -5.58 7.32 23.26
C LEU A 136 -5.51 8.08 24.59
N GLY A 137 -5.19 7.37 25.66
CA GLY A 137 -5.00 7.96 26.98
C GLY A 137 -3.73 8.82 27.05
N GLU A 138 -3.57 9.55 28.14
CA GLU A 138 -2.36 10.32 28.40
C GLU A 138 -1.12 9.41 28.42
N GLY A 139 -0.06 9.80 27.70
CA GLY A 139 1.18 9.02 27.57
C GLY A 139 1.13 7.87 26.55
N GLU A 140 -0.05 7.51 26.02
CA GLU A 140 -0.17 6.52 24.95
C GLU A 140 0.10 7.15 23.57
N CYS A 141 0.68 6.37 22.65
CA CYS A 141 0.86 6.81 21.27
C CYS A 141 0.63 5.66 20.28
N ASN A 142 -0.01 5.97 19.16
CA ASN A 142 -0.19 5.05 18.05
C ASN A 142 1.09 5.01 17.20
N PRO A 143 1.80 3.88 17.15
CA PRO A 143 3.02 3.74 16.35
C PRO A 143 2.81 4.07 14.86
N ALA A 144 1.62 3.78 14.32
CA ALA A 144 1.25 4.05 12.94
C ALA A 144 1.10 5.55 12.60
N GLY A 145 1.19 6.42 13.61
CA GLY A 145 1.18 7.87 13.44
C GLY A 145 2.51 8.57 13.70
N LEU A 146 3.55 7.82 14.10
CA LEU A 146 4.82 8.39 14.54
C LEU A 146 5.89 8.38 13.46
N SER A 147 6.07 7.25 12.80
CA SER A 147 7.23 6.99 11.96
C SER A 147 6.83 6.70 10.53
N SER A 148 7.69 7.06 9.58
CA SER A 148 7.64 6.58 8.19
C SER A 148 9.03 6.09 7.85
N SER A 149 9.13 5.04 7.03
CA SER A 149 10.40 4.59 6.52
C SER A 149 10.94 5.61 5.52
N SER A 150 12.26 5.76 5.46
CA SER A 150 12.89 6.54 4.40
C SER A 150 12.52 5.95 3.04
N PRO A 151 12.17 6.78 2.04
CA PRO A 151 11.94 6.30 0.69
C PRO A 151 13.15 5.56 0.16
N LEU A 152 12.92 4.44 -0.53
CA LEU A 152 13.99 3.72 -1.20
C LEU A 152 14.62 4.57 -2.31
N LYS A 153 15.94 4.48 -2.50
CA LYS A 153 16.64 5.25 -3.55
C LYS A 153 16.63 4.48 -4.87
N PRO A 154 16.06 5.03 -5.96
CA PRO A 154 16.06 4.38 -7.26
C PRO A 154 17.49 4.12 -7.72
N TYR A 155 17.82 2.84 -7.93
CA TYR A 155 19.14 2.38 -8.37
C TYR A 155 19.03 0.96 -8.91
N ALA A 156 19.74 0.68 -10.00
CA ALA A 156 19.72 -0.60 -10.71
C ALA A 156 18.31 -1.07 -11.15
N ASN A 157 18.21 -2.23 -11.79
CA ASN A 157 16.95 -2.80 -12.27
C ASN A 157 16.41 -3.86 -11.31
N SER A 158 15.15 -4.22 -11.48
CA SER A 158 14.39 -5.13 -10.60
C SER A 158 15.00 -6.51 -10.39
N VAL A 159 15.88 -6.94 -11.28
CA VAL A 159 16.57 -8.25 -11.24
C VAL A 159 17.95 -8.17 -10.59
N ASP A 160 18.50 -6.96 -10.42
CA ASP A 160 19.86 -6.75 -9.93
C ASP A 160 19.96 -6.96 -8.42
N LYS A 161 21.17 -7.23 -7.92
CA LYS A 161 21.44 -7.54 -6.49
C LYS A 161 21.39 -6.31 -5.57
N ASP A 162 21.49 -5.13 -6.17
CA ASP A 162 21.54 -3.82 -5.51
C ASP A 162 20.31 -2.96 -5.85
N TRP A 163 19.26 -3.57 -6.41
CA TRP A 163 18.02 -2.90 -6.77
C TRP A 163 17.46 -2.06 -5.62
N MET A 164 17.12 -0.81 -5.94
CA MET A 164 16.61 0.20 -5.00
C MET A 164 17.58 0.52 -3.85
N SER A 165 18.89 0.37 -4.10
CA SER A 165 19.97 0.53 -3.13
C SER A 165 19.87 -0.41 -1.92
N LEU A 166 19.23 -1.58 -2.11
CA LEU A 166 19.09 -2.60 -1.07
C LEU A 166 20.06 -3.75 -1.30
N ALA A 167 20.56 -4.34 -0.22
CA ALA A 167 21.42 -5.52 -0.27
C ALA A 167 20.57 -6.80 -0.40
N TRP A 168 20.13 -7.14 -1.62
CA TRP A 168 19.36 -8.35 -1.85
C TRP A 168 20.22 -9.60 -1.67
N SER A 169 19.65 -10.63 -1.04
CA SER A 169 20.27 -11.95 -0.98
C SER A 169 20.47 -12.52 -2.40
N SER A 170 21.48 -13.37 -2.56
CA SER A 170 21.62 -14.18 -3.78
C SER A 170 20.33 -14.97 -4.05
N PRO A 171 19.88 -15.09 -5.30
CA PRO A 171 18.70 -15.89 -5.63
C PRO A 171 18.87 -17.35 -5.21
N ALA A 172 17.86 -17.91 -4.55
CA ALA A 172 17.80 -19.31 -4.16
C ALA A 172 16.51 -19.96 -4.69
N LEU A 173 16.52 -21.26 -4.98
CA LEU A 173 15.33 -21.97 -5.45
C LEU A 173 14.22 -21.96 -4.40
N LEU A 174 12.96 -21.78 -4.83
CA LEU A 174 11.80 -21.84 -3.94
C LEU A 174 11.45 -23.30 -3.59
N ASP A 175 12.31 -23.96 -2.81
CA ASP A 175 12.15 -25.34 -2.34
C ASP A 175 12.48 -25.49 -0.85
N SER A 176 12.12 -26.64 -0.27
CA SER A 176 12.33 -26.92 1.15
C SER A 176 13.80 -26.89 1.59
N SER A 177 14.72 -27.25 0.69
CA SER A 177 16.15 -27.33 0.99
C SER A 177 16.78 -25.95 1.13
N HIS A 178 16.30 -24.95 0.39
CA HIS A 178 16.74 -23.57 0.50
C HIS A 178 15.96 -22.78 1.54
N ILE A 179 14.63 -23.00 1.65
CA ILE A 179 13.77 -22.28 2.61
C ILE A 179 14.21 -22.50 4.05
N LYS A 180 14.74 -23.68 4.41
CA LYS A 180 15.22 -23.98 5.77
C LYS A 180 16.39 -23.08 6.23
N HIS A 181 17.08 -22.43 5.29
CA HIS A 181 18.18 -21.50 5.55
C HIS A 181 17.73 -20.04 5.55
N ALA A 182 16.47 -19.75 5.18
CA ALA A 182 15.94 -18.41 5.25
C ALA A 182 15.77 -17.96 6.71
N PRO A 183 15.99 -16.67 7.02
CA PRO A 183 15.81 -16.15 8.37
C PRO A 183 14.35 -16.22 8.84
N GLN A 184 14.14 -16.08 10.15
CA GLN A 184 12.82 -16.17 10.77
C GLN A 184 12.29 -14.83 11.30
N HIS A 185 12.62 -13.73 10.63
CA HIS A 185 12.19 -12.39 10.98
C HIS A 185 11.58 -11.64 9.78
N ALA A 186 11.27 -10.37 10.02
CA ALA A 186 10.69 -9.49 9.03
C ALA A 186 11.64 -9.28 7.85
N ALA A 187 11.08 -9.23 6.65
CA ALA A 187 11.81 -8.96 5.41
C ALA A 187 10.86 -8.45 4.32
N VAL A 188 11.43 -7.82 3.32
CA VAL A 188 10.82 -7.71 1.98
C VAL A 188 11.50 -8.72 1.06
N TYR A 189 10.76 -9.23 0.08
CA TYR A 189 11.24 -10.29 -0.81
C TYR A 189 10.67 -10.13 -2.21
N ARG A 190 11.38 -10.73 -3.17
CA ARG A 190 10.94 -10.88 -4.55
C ARG A 190 10.99 -12.35 -4.93
N LEU A 191 10.04 -12.77 -5.76
CA LEU A 191 10.05 -14.06 -6.45
C LEU A 191 10.35 -13.80 -7.92
N GLN A 192 11.20 -14.63 -8.50
CA GLN A 192 11.63 -14.50 -9.90
C GLN A 192 11.37 -15.82 -10.64
N ASP A 193 10.94 -15.72 -11.90
CA ASP A 193 10.94 -16.87 -12.80
C ASP A 193 12.35 -17.05 -13.38
N ILE A 194 12.96 -18.19 -13.12
CA ILE A 194 14.36 -18.47 -13.48
C ILE A 194 14.55 -18.46 -15.00
N ASN A 195 13.54 -18.91 -15.75
CA ASN A 195 13.65 -19.05 -17.20
C ASN A 195 13.63 -17.69 -17.91
N SER A 196 12.76 -16.78 -17.44
CA SER A 196 12.62 -15.43 -18.03
C SER A 196 13.46 -14.37 -17.33
N ASN A 197 14.01 -14.70 -16.15
CA ASN A 197 14.64 -13.78 -15.21
C ASN A 197 13.71 -12.64 -14.73
N ASP A 198 12.39 -12.74 -14.94
CA ASP A 198 11.43 -11.69 -14.56
C ASP A 198 11.04 -11.78 -13.08
N VAL A 199 10.89 -10.63 -12.42
CA VAL A 199 10.28 -10.56 -11.09
C VAL A 199 8.77 -10.76 -11.25
N ILE A 200 8.26 -11.82 -10.65
CA ILE A 200 6.87 -12.26 -10.82
C ILE A 200 5.99 -11.97 -9.59
N TYR A 201 6.61 -11.62 -8.46
CA TYR A 201 5.91 -11.25 -7.23
C TYR A 201 6.85 -10.45 -6.31
N ILE A 202 6.34 -9.41 -5.65
CA ILE A 202 7.03 -8.65 -4.61
C ILE A 202 6.16 -8.68 -3.35
N GLY A 203 6.78 -8.85 -2.19
CA GLY A 203 6.02 -8.69 -0.95
C GLY A 203 6.81 -8.45 0.31
N GLU A 204 6.07 -8.25 1.39
CA GLU A 204 6.59 -8.14 2.76
C GLU A 204 6.08 -9.28 3.66
N THR A 205 6.74 -9.45 4.81
CA THR A 205 6.34 -10.40 5.84
C THR A 205 7.03 -10.09 7.17
N GLN A 206 6.43 -10.55 8.27
CA GLN A 206 7.08 -10.61 9.59
C GLN A 206 7.96 -11.85 9.78
N ASN A 207 7.82 -12.84 8.91
CA ASN A 207 8.59 -14.07 8.97
C ASN A 207 8.79 -14.61 7.55
N ILE A 208 10.00 -14.45 7.01
CA ILE A 208 10.29 -14.82 5.62
C ILE A 208 10.28 -16.33 5.38
N ALA A 209 10.85 -17.14 6.28
CA ALA A 209 10.80 -18.60 6.16
C ALA A 209 9.35 -19.15 6.05
N LYS A 210 8.43 -18.70 6.94
CA LYS A 210 7.02 -19.10 6.89
C LYS A 210 6.31 -18.63 5.62
N ARG A 211 6.63 -17.41 5.14
CA ARG A 211 6.03 -16.85 3.93
C ARG A 211 6.50 -17.60 2.67
N LEU A 212 7.80 -17.90 2.57
CA LEU A 212 8.34 -18.70 1.47
C LEU A 212 7.78 -20.12 1.47
N GLN A 213 7.63 -20.76 2.63
CA GLN A 213 6.97 -22.06 2.74
C GLN A 213 5.50 -22.02 2.28
N SER A 214 4.81 -20.89 2.48
CA SER A 214 3.45 -20.73 1.96
C SER A 214 3.45 -20.57 0.44
N HIS A 215 4.41 -19.81 -0.09
CA HIS A 215 4.59 -19.59 -1.53
C HIS A 215 5.07 -20.84 -2.28
N SER A 216 5.82 -21.74 -1.64
CA SER A 216 6.25 -23.00 -2.25
C SER A 216 5.08 -23.96 -2.54
N ARG A 217 3.89 -23.67 -2.01
CA ARG A 217 2.65 -24.42 -2.24
C ARG A 217 1.72 -23.77 -3.26
N VAL A 218 2.09 -22.59 -3.76
CA VAL A 218 1.30 -21.84 -4.75
C VAL A 218 1.63 -22.37 -6.15
N ASN A 219 0.62 -22.51 -7.00
CA ASN A 219 0.82 -22.79 -8.42
C ASN A 219 1.23 -21.50 -9.15
N TRP A 220 2.50 -21.40 -9.53
CA TRP A 220 3.07 -20.27 -10.27
C TRP A 220 2.94 -20.42 -11.80
N GLY A 221 1.89 -21.10 -12.27
CA GLY A 221 1.64 -21.30 -13.70
C GLY A 221 2.76 -22.06 -14.41
N GLY A 222 3.31 -23.09 -13.75
CA GLY A 222 4.40 -23.91 -14.28
C GLY A 222 5.79 -23.26 -14.30
N LYS A 223 5.96 -22.08 -13.70
CA LYS A 223 7.27 -21.40 -13.62
C LYS A 223 8.21 -22.06 -12.63
N GLN A 224 9.50 -22.01 -12.92
CA GLN A 224 10.54 -22.38 -11.97
C GLN A 224 10.92 -21.15 -11.17
N VAL A 225 10.61 -21.16 -9.87
CA VAL A 225 10.66 -19.94 -9.06
C VAL A 225 11.90 -19.92 -8.17
N SER A 226 12.62 -18.80 -8.19
CA SER A 226 13.62 -18.45 -7.20
C SER A 226 13.12 -17.31 -6.30
N PHE A 227 13.76 -17.12 -5.15
CA PHE A 227 13.49 -16.01 -4.24
C PHE A 227 14.79 -15.29 -3.84
N SER A 228 14.66 -13.99 -3.61
CA SER A 228 15.64 -13.15 -2.93
C SER A 228 14.93 -12.31 -1.87
N PHE A 229 15.63 -11.94 -0.80
CA PHE A 229 15.07 -11.12 0.27
C PHE A 229 16.05 -10.05 0.76
N VAL A 230 15.50 -9.05 1.44
CA VAL A 230 16.22 -8.00 2.17
C VAL A 230 15.68 -7.98 3.59
N ASP A 231 16.58 -8.13 4.55
CA ASP A 231 16.24 -8.32 5.96
C ASP A 231 17.05 -7.41 6.91
N THR A 232 17.85 -6.51 6.32
CA THR A 232 18.67 -5.49 7.01
C THR A 232 17.90 -4.23 7.39
N LEU A 233 16.65 -4.09 6.92
CA LEU A 233 15.80 -2.93 7.20
C LEU A 233 15.09 -3.09 8.55
N ASN A 234 15.00 -2.01 9.33
CA ASN A 234 14.18 -1.99 10.54
C ASN A 234 12.69 -1.94 10.15
N LEU A 235 12.08 -3.11 10.15
CA LEU A 235 10.76 -3.39 9.60
C LEU A 235 9.81 -4.00 10.65
N ALA A 236 9.96 -3.61 11.92
CA ALA A 236 9.15 -4.15 13.02
C ALA A 236 7.65 -3.88 12.83
N GLU A 237 7.31 -2.67 12.38
CA GLU A 237 5.93 -2.23 12.19
C GLU A 237 5.39 -2.56 10.79
N SER A 238 4.12 -2.95 10.72
CA SER A 238 3.49 -3.35 9.44
C SER A 238 3.39 -2.21 8.43
N HIS A 239 3.08 -0.99 8.89
CA HIS A 239 2.98 0.16 8.00
C HIS A 239 4.34 0.51 7.37
N LEU A 240 5.45 0.38 8.11
CA LEU A 240 6.79 0.59 7.58
C LEU A 240 7.17 -0.44 6.53
N ARG A 241 6.83 -1.71 6.76
CA ARG A 241 7.02 -2.79 5.77
C ARG A 241 6.25 -2.55 4.49
N HIS A 242 4.99 -2.16 4.64
CA HIS A 242 4.13 -1.93 3.49
C HIS A 242 4.53 -0.67 2.71
N GLU A 243 5.10 0.35 3.36
CA GLU A 243 5.74 1.48 2.66
C GLU A 243 6.88 1.01 1.74
N ILE A 244 7.74 0.10 2.21
CA ILE A 244 8.85 -0.44 1.40
C ILE A 244 8.32 -1.38 0.29
N GLU A 245 7.33 -2.22 0.58
CA GLU A 245 6.68 -3.08 -0.43
C GLU A 245 6.10 -2.24 -1.58
N VAL A 246 5.38 -1.16 -1.26
CA VAL A 246 4.82 -0.24 -2.27
C VAL A 246 5.92 0.50 -3.03
N ASP A 247 6.99 0.94 -2.36
CA ASP A 247 8.13 1.55 -3.04
C ASP A 247 8.73 0.60 -4.10
N LEU A 248 8.88 -0.69 -3.78
CA LEU A 248 9.40 -1.71 -4.70
C LEU A 248 8.43 -2.00 -5.86
N ILE A 249 7.13 -2.14 -5.58
CA ILE A 249 6.12 -2.39 -6.62
C ILE A 249 5.98 -1.18 -7.55
N GLY A 250 5.97 0.03 -6.99
CA GLY A 250 5.93 1.27 -7.76
C GLY A 250 7.15 1.44 -8.66
N ALA A 251 8.35 1.12 -8.17
CA ALA A 251 9.57 1.13 -8.96
C ALA A 251 9.56 0.08 -10.08
N TYR A 252 9.10 -1.15 -9.80
CA TYR A 252 8.93 -2.17 -10.83
C TYR A 252 7.91 -1.74 -11.90
N PHE A 253 6.80 -1.13 -11.48
CA PHE A 253 5.80 -0.62 -12.41
C PHE A 253 6.35 0.48 -13.32
N GLU A 254 7.22 1.35 -12.82
CA GLU A 254 7.92 2.32 -13.65
C GLU A 254 8.85 1.65 -14.67
N GLU A 255 9.62 0.65 -14.23
CA GLU A 255 10.58 -0.06 -15.06
C GLU A 255 9.89 -0.86 -16.18
N GLN A 256 8.80 -1.56 -15.85
CA GLN A 256 8.19 -2.57 -16.72
C GLN A 256 6.86 -2.12 -17.36
N GLY A 257 6.30 -0.99 -16.92
CA GLY A 257 4.98 -0.51 -17.35
C GLY A 257 3.82 -1.41 -16.90
N ARG A 258 4.06 -2.34 -15.96
CA ARG A 258 3.09 -3.30 -15.43
C ARG A 258 3.46 -3.75 -14.03
N VAL A 259 2.51 -4.31 -13.29
CA VAL A 259 2.81 -5.07 -12.06
C VAL A 259 3.48 -6.43 -12.36
N PRO A 260 4.18 -7.04 -11.38
CA PRO A 260 4.63 -8.42 -11.49
C PRO A 260 3.46 -9.36 -11.78
N LEU A 261 3.69 -10.43 -12.55
CA LEU A 261 2.63 -11.25 -13.14
C LEU A 261 1.58 -11.77 -12.13
N PHE A 262 2.02 -12.14 -10.93
CA PHE A 262 1.13 -12.67 -9.88
C PHE A 262 0.87 -11.65 -8.76
N GLN A 263 1.24 -10.39 -8.97
CA GLN A 263 0.95 -9.32 -8.04
C GLN A 263 -0.54 -8.99 -8.11
N TYR A 264 -1.20 -8.88 -6.95
CA TYR A 264 -2.62 -8.52 -6.81
C TYR A 264 -3.64 -9.43 -7.50
N GLY A 265 -3.21 -10.49 -8.19
CA GLY A 265 -4.09 -11.48 -8.77
C GLY A 265 -4.83 -12.27 -7.69
N ASP A 266 -6.06 -12.68 -8.00
CA ASP A 266 -6.80 -13.60 -7.15
C ASP A 266 -5.99 -14.89 -7.01
N LYS A 267 -5.56 -15.18 -5.78
CA LYS A 267 -5.25 -16.55 -5.39
C LYS A 267 -6.55 -17.32 -5.49
N LYS A 268 -6.88 -17.83 -6.67
CA LYS A 268 -7.75 -19.00 -6.77
C LYS A 268 -6.94 -20.15 -6.16
N GLN A 269 -7.09 -20.29 -4.84
CA GLN A 269 -6.90 -21.58 -4.17
C GLN A 269 -7.93 -22.55 -4.75
#